data_AF-A0A2S5RCT2-F1
#
_entry.id   AF-A0A2S5RCT2-F1
#
_cell.length_a   1.000
_cell.length_b   1.000
_cell.length_c   1.000
_cell.angle_alpha   90.00
_cell.angle_beta   90.00
_cell.angle_gamma   90.00
#
_symmetry.space_group_name_H-M   'P 1'
#
loop_
_entity.id
_entity.type
_entity.pdbx_description
1 polymer ?
#
loop_
_entity_poly.entity_id
_entity_poly.type
_entity_poly.pdbx_seq_one_letter_code
_entity_poly.pdbx_strand_id
1 'polypeptide(L)'
;MKKNIKISTMLFWVFLIISLIALLVGILIKWANINTSHIETWTISNMFSPLKGNSWSIGNAFPFKWIGNNWTVVGEFWFNGNPINPSNFVFNIIANYAILIVSTVSMGLALIALIFSFAGSSTQKPTSETVVHEIKNETNNPNPINLIFNNQPVPNVFHTSEGAGNYGQTIDPKDLNRFKNPDPIPTPTPVPTPEPVPAPIPTPVPAPIPTPIPTPKEMSHFQFPKEPEVPVAPLINFEESIPDNNNVYDYLSQIEAKYALELKQQEMAEKLEKARYEEALRNAAQDHEREKILEMFENSRLQRKQMSVQERAKIDGSAIIVEPRSDLQKNANKMRSLVNPSHKTLYNADLRAMTKRELIIYMRKVANVINEQMTSSSENELTYSSN
;
A
#
# COMPACT_ATOMS: atom_id res chain seq x y z
N MET A 1 33.20 -14.42 -28.18
CA MET A 1 32.30 -13.65 -27.28
C MET A 1 31.61 -12.46 -27.96
N LYS A 2 32.30 -11.58 -28.71
CA LYS A 2 31.69 -10.41 -29.41
C LYS A 2 30.52 -10.73 -30.36
N LYS A 3 30.47 -11.93 -30.96
CA LYS A 3 29.39 -12.34 -31.88
C LYS A 3 28.04 -12.58 -31.17
N ASN A 4 28.05 -13.04 -29.92
CA ASN A 4 26.82 -13.38 -29.19
C ASN A 4 26.11 -12.14 -28.65
N ILE A 5 26.87 -11.09 -28.32
CA ILE A 5 26.31 -9.80 -27.86
C ILE A 5 25.49 -9.15 -28.99
N LYS A 6 26.00 -9.15 -30.22
CA LYS A 6 25.29 -8.56 -31.37
C LYS A 6 23.96 -9.27 -31.66
N ILE A 7 23.89 -10.59 -31.50
CA ILE A 7 22.67 -11.37 -31.73
C ILE A 7 21.62 -11.07 -30.66
N SER A 8 22.01 -10.99 -29.38
CA SER A 8 21.08 -10.66 -28.30
C SER A 8 20.51 -9.25 -28.43
N THR A 9 21.33 -8.27 -28.79
CA THR A 9 20.87 -6.88 -29.00
C THR A 9 19.92 -6.80 -30.19
N MET A 10 20.23 -7.50 -31.29
CA MET A 10 19.35 -7.55 -32.47
C MET A 10 17.99 -8.17 -32.13
N LEU A 11 17.96 -9.29 -31.40
CA LEU A 11 16.72 -9.95 -30.99
C LEU A 11 15.87 -9.05 -30.08
N PHE A 12 16.49 -8.36 -29.11
CA PHE A 12 15.79 -7.41 -28.25
C PHE A 12 15.05 -6.33 -29.06
N TRP A 13 15.72 -5.69 -30.03
CA TRP A 13 15.11 -4.67 -30.87
C TRP A 13 13.99 -5.23 -31.75
N VAL A 14 14.13 -6.44 -32.28
CA VAL A 14 13.06 -7.10 -33.05
C VAL A 14 11.82 -7.31 -32.18
N PHE A 15 11.97 -7.86 -30.97
CA PHE A 15 10.83 -8.06 -30.06
C PHE A 15 10.20 -6.74 -29.59
N LEU A 16 11.01 -5.71 -29.34
CA LEU A 16 10.51 -4.38 -28.98
C LEU A 16 9.66 -3.78 -30.11
N ILE A 17 10.13 -3.87 -31.36
CA ILE A 17 9.41 -3.37 -32.54
C ILE A 17 8.10 -4.13 -32.74
N ILE A 18 8.11 -5.47 -32.64
CA ILE A 18 6.88 -6.28 -32.76
C ILE A 18 5.87 -5.89 -31.68
N SER A 19 6.32 -5.68 -30.44
CA SER A 19 5.46 -5.27 -29.33
C SER A 19 4.85 -3.88 -29.55
N LEU A 20 5.64 -2.92 -30.05
CA LEU A 20 5.17 -1.58 -30.42
C LEU A 20 4.14 -1.62 -31.56
N ILE A 21 4.37 -2.45 -32.59
CA ILE A 21 3.41 -2.62 -33.69
C ILE A 21 2.10 -3.22 -33.16
N ALA A 22 2.15 -4.25 -32.32
CA ALA A 22 0.96 -4.86 -31.74
C ALA A 22 0.17 -3.85 -30.88
N LEU A 23 0.85 -3.01 -30.11
CA LEU A 23 0.24 -1.92 -29.35
C LEU A 23 -0.46 -0.91 -30.27
N LEU A 24 0.22 -0.46 -31.33
CA LEU A 24 -0.33 0.49 -32.31
C LEU A 24 -1.54 -0.08 -33.04
N VAL A 25 -1.52 -1.36 -33.42
CA VAL A 25 -2.67 -2.06 -34.03
C VAL A 25 -3.84 -2.11 -33.04
N GLY A 26 -3.59 -2.42 -31.76
CA GLY A 26 -4.62 -2.38 -30.71
C GLY A 26 -5.25 -0.99 -30.54
N ILE A 27 -4.43 0.07 -30.59
CA ILE A 27 -4.90 1.46 -30.55
C ILE A 27 -5.73 1.79 -31.79
N LEU A 28 -5.28 1.42 -33.00
CA LEU A 28 -5.99 1.66 -34.26
C LEU A 28 -7.35 0.94 -34.32
N ILE A 29 -7.41 -0.33 -33.92
CA ILE A 29 -8.67 -1.10 -33.87
C ILE A 29 -9.66 -0.40 -32.93
N LYS A 30 -9.18 0.06 -31.77
CA LYS A 30 -10.02 0.75 -30.79
C LYS A 30 -10.47 2.13 -31.28
N TRP A 31 -9.59 2.88 -31.94
CA TRP A 31 -9.92 4.17 -32.54
C TRP A 31 -10.96 4.03 -33.65
N ALA A 32 -10.81 3.02 -34.52
CA ALA A 32 -11.80 2.69 -35.55
C ALA A 32 -13.16 2.32 -34.93
N ASN A 33 -13.16 1.58 -33.82
CA ASN A 33 -14.36 1.19 -33.10
C ASN A 33 -15.09 2.39 -32.45
N ILE A 34 -14.34 3.34 -31.87
CA ILE A 34 -14.88 4.59 -31.30
C ILE A 34 -15.62 5.39 -32.37
N ASN A 35 -15.04 5.52 -33.58
CA ASN A 35 -15.66 6.27 -34.67
C ASN A 35 -16.92 5.59 -35.23
N THR A 36 -17.09 4.28 -35.02
CA THR A 36 -18.30 3.54 -35.43
C THR A 36 -19.38 3.48 -34.35
N SER A 37 -19.07 3.83 -33.10
CA SER A 37 -20.04 3.84 -32.00
C SER A 37 -20.57 5.26 -31.76
N HIS A 38 -21.87 5.48 -32.01
CA HIS A 38 -22.58 6.73 -31.68
C HIS A 38 -22.76 6.91 -30.15
N ILE A 39 -21.67 7.07 -29.41
CA ILE A 39 -21.70 7.35 -27.97
C ILE A 39 -20.84 8.60 -27.72
N GLU A 40 -21.48 9.77 -27.77
CA GLU A 40 -20.83 11.09 -27.87
C GLU A 40 -20.12 11.60 -26.59
N THR A 41 -19.88 10.77 -25.57
CA THR A 41 -19.40 11.27 -24.26
C THR A 41 -18.27 10.47 -23.60
N TRP A 42 -17.52 9.66 -24.34
CA TRP A 42 -16.38 8.93 -23.78
C TRP A 42 -15.07 9.75 -23.79
N THR A 43 -14.60 10.15 -22.61
CA THR A 43 -13.25 10.71 -22.41
C THR A 43 -12.27 9.63 -21.94
N ILE A 44 -10.99 9.77 -22.28
CA ILE A 44 -9.90 8.84 -21.89
C ILE A 44 -9.81 8.63 -20.36
N SER A 45 -10.21 9.63 -19.56
CA SER A 45 -10.25 9.50 -18.10
C SER A 45 -11.23 8.42 -17.62
N ASN A 46 -12.31 8.19 -18.37
CA ASN A 46 -13.32 7.19 -18.01
C ASN A 46 -12.83 5.76 -18.32
N MET A 47 -11.83 5.60 -19.19
CA MET A 47 -11.22 4.30 -19.52
C MET A 47 -10.39 3.70 -18.39
N PHE A 48 -9.88 4.52 -17.47
CA PHE A 48 -9.04 4.07 -16.34
C PHE A 48 -9.73 4.21 -14.97
N SER A 49 -10.97 4.68 -14.94
CA SER A 49 -11.79 4.72 -13.71
C SER A 49 -11.87 3.36 -12.99
N PRO A 50 -11.95 2.20 -13.67
CA PRO A 50 -12.03 0.89 -13.01
C PRO A 50 -10.77 0.47 -12.23
N LEU A 51 -9.65 1.19 -12.37
CA LEU A 51 -8.41 0.92 -11.62
C LEU A 51 -8.31 1.72 -10.32
N LYS A 52 -9.22 2.66 -10.05
CA LYS A 52 -9.18 3.48 -8.82
C LYS A 52 -9.81 2.78 -7.60
N GLY A 53 -10.53 1.68 -7.80
CA GLY A 53 -11.08 0.87 -6.71
C GLY A 53 -10.52 -0.55 -6.77
N ASN A 54 -9.81 -0.99 -5.73
CA ASN A 54 -9.20 -2.31 -5.58
C ASN A 54 -10.21 -3.48 -5.46
N SER A 55 -11.26 -3.53 -6.28
CA SER A 55 -12.27 -4.60 -6.27
C SER A 55 -12.45 -5.18 -7.67
N TRP A 56 -11.46 -5.93 -8.14
CA TRP A 56 -11.65 -6.82 -9.28
C TRP A 56 -11.95 -8.23 -8.77
N SER A 57 -13.22 -8.65 -8.90
CA SER A 57 -13.58 -10.06 -8.92
C SER A 57 -14.50 -10.29 -10.12
N ILE A 58 -14.13 -11.22 -10.99
CA ILE A 58 -14.81 -11.51 -12.27
C ILE A 58 -16.30 -11.86 -12.07
N GLY A 59 -16.67 -12.39 -10.89
CA GLY A 59 -18.06 -12.73 -10.56
C GLY A 59 -18.97 -11.54 -10.24
N ASN A 60 -18.42 -10.39 -9.84
CA ASN A 60 -19.21 -9.24 -9.36
C ASN A 60 -19.25 -8.06 -10.34
N ALA A 61 -18.42 -8.06 -11.39
CA ALA A 61 -18.35 -6.96 -12.34
C ALA A 61 -19.57 -6.91 -13.27
N PHE A 62 -20.22 -8.04 -13.54
CA PHE A 62 -21.33 -8.09 -14.48
C PHE A 62 -22.51 -8.85 -13.87
N PRO A 63 -23.39 -8.17 -13.10
CA PRO A 63 -24.64 -8.78 -12.67
C PRO A 63 -25.51 -9.01 -13.91
N PHE A 64 -25.52 -10.24 -14.41
CA PHE A 64 -26.42 -10.66 -15.47
C PHE A 64 -27.76 -11.03 -14.85
N LYS A 65 -28.83 -10.41 -15.34
CA LYS A 65 -30.20 -10.82 -15.03
C LYS A 65 -30.85 -11.36 -16.29
N TRP A 66 -31.46 -12.52 -16.17
CA TRP A 66 -32.33 -13.06 -17.20
C TRP A 66 -33.64 -12.26 -17.21
N ILE A 67 -33.89 -11.48 -18.27
CA ILE A 67 -35.12 -10.69 -18.43
C ILE A 67 -35.76 -11.07 -19.77
N GLY A 68 -36.89 -11.77 -19.72
CA GLY A 68 -37.56 -12.32 -20.91
C GLY A 68 -36.78 -13.50 -21.50
N ASN A 69 -36.45 -13.43 -22.79
CA ASN A 69 -35.72 -14.48 -23.53
C ASN A 69 -34.23 -14.18 -23.72
N ASN A 70 -33.70 -13.10 -23.14
CA ASN A 70 -32.31 -12.67 -23.34
C ASN A 70 -31.60 -12.37 -22.02
N TRP A 71 -30.29 -12.61 -21.98
CA TRP A 71 -29.42 -12.13 -20.92
C TRP A 71 -29.26 -10.61 -21.02
N THR A 72 -29.48 -9.91 -19.91
CA THR A 72 -29.29 -8.45 -19.82
C THR A 72 -28.35 -8.14 -18.67
N VAL A 73 -27.41 -7.21 -18.89
CA VAL A 73 -26.53 -6.69 -17.83
C VAL A 73 -27.33 -5.67 -17.05
N VAL A 74 -27.52 -5.90 -15.74
CA VAL A 74 -28.34 -5.04 -14.89
C VAL A 74 -27.43 -4.37 -13.87
N GLY A 75 -27.26 -3.04 -14.00
CA GLY A 75 -26.67 -2.23 -12.94
C GLY A 75 -25.25 -1.71 -13.15
N GLU A 76 -24.88 -1.27 -14.38
CA GLU A 76 -23.67 -0.48 -14.56
C GLU A 76 -23.95 0.96 -15.01
N PHE A 77 -23.27 1.91 -14.36
CA PHE A 77 -23.38 3.37 -14.55
C PHE A 77 -22.96 3.87 -15.95
N TRP A 78 -22.45 3.00 -16.82
CA TRP A 78 -21.94 3.35 -18.15
C TRP A 78 -22.71 2.69 -19.29
N PHE A 79 -23.81 1.99 -19.00
CA PHE A 79 -24.59 1.28 -20.02
C PHE A 79 -26.06 1.71 -20.02
N ASN A 80 -26.44 2.56 -20.99
CA ASN A 80 -27.78 3.18 -21.10
C ASN A 80 -28.91 2.22 -21.54
N GLY A 81 -28.83 0.92 -21.25
CA GLY A 81 -29.93 -0.02 -21.50
C GLY A 81 -30.23 -0.36 -22.97
N ASN A 82 -29.41 0.08 -23.93
CA ASN A 82 -29.59 -0.31 -25.33
C ASN A 82 -29.15 -1.78 -25.53
N PRO A 83 -29.94 -2.61 -26.23
CA PRO A 83 -29.56 -4.00 -26.47
C PRO A 83 -28.27 -4.06 -27.29
N ILE A 84 -27.19 -4.59 -26.71
CA ILE A 84 -25.95 -4.86 -27.45
C ILE A 84 -26.17 -6.16 -28.22
N ASN A 85 -25.81 -6.16 -29.50
CA ASN A 85 -25.66 -7.42 -30.22
C ASN A 85 -24.56 -8.26 -29.51
N PRO A 86 -24.85 -9.48 -29.03
CA PRO A 86 -23.91 -10.31 -28.28
C PRO A 86 -22.58 -10.53 -29.01
N SER A 87 -22.57 -10.51 -30.35
CA SER A 87 -21.35 -10.56 -31.15
C SER A 87 -20.39 -9.42 -30.80
N ASN A 88 -20.88 -8.17 -30.76
CA ASN A 88 -20.05 -7.00 -30.52
C ASN A 88 -19.51 -6.96 -29.09
N PHE A 89 -20.26 -7.50 -28.13
CA PHE A 89 -19.80 -7.62 -26.75
C PHE A 89 -18.65 -8.61 -26.62
N VAL A 90 -18.80 -9.81 -27.20
CA VAL A 90 -17.75 -10.84 -27.20
C VAL A 90 -16.50 -10.34 -27.91
N PHE A 91 -16.64 -9.67 -29.06
CA PHE A 91 -15.49 -9.07 -29.76
C PHE A 91 -14.79 -7.99 -28.93
N ASN A 92 -15.53 -7.12 -28.24
CA ASN A 92 -14.93 -6.08 -27.38
C ASN A 92 -14.21 -6.67 -26.17
N ILE A 93 -14.76 -7.71 -25.56
CA ILE A 93 -14.09 -8.46 -24.49
C ILE A 93 -12.81 -9.09 -25.03
N ILE A 94 -12.91 -9.91 -26.08
CA ILE A 94 -11.75 -10.63 -26.63
C ILE A 94 -10.66 -9.65 -27.07
N ALA A 95 -11.01 -8.53 -27.72
CA ALA A 95 -10.05 -7.53 -28.13
C ALA A 95 -9.33 -6.85 -26.95
N ASN A 96 -10.07 -6.46 -25.90
CA ASN A 96 -9.46 -5.84 -24.72
C ASN A 96 -8.55 -6.84 -23.95
N TYR A 97 -8.97 -8.11 -23.83
CA TYR A 97 -8.17 -9.15 -23.18
C TYR A 97 -6.95 -9.56 -24.02
N ALA A 98 -7.07 -9.62 -25.34
CA ALA A 98 -5.94 -9.91 -26.22
C ALA A 98 -4.86 -8.83 -26.10
N ILE A 99 -5.24 -7.54 -26.04
CA ILE A 99 -4.30 -6.44 -25.81
C ILE A 99 -3.61 -6.57 -24.45
N LEU A 100 -4.37 -6.89 -23.39
CA LEU A 100 -3.82 -7.07 -22.04
C LEU A 100 -2.84 -8.24 -21.97
N ILE A 101 -3.18 -9.39 -22.56
CA ILE A 101 -2.33 -10.58 -22.58
C ILE A 101 -1.05 -10.30 -23.37
N VAL A 102 -1.15 -9.73 -24.57
CA VAL A 102 0.01 -9.43 -25.41
C VAL A 102 0.95 -8.42 -24.72
N SER A 103 0.41 -7.36 -24.11
CA SER A 103 1.23 -6.38 -23.39
C SER A 103 1.93 -6.98 -22.17
N THR A 104 1.24 -7.81 -21.39
CA THR A 104 1.81 -8.47 -20.20
C THR A 104 2.91 -9.46 -20.58
N VAL A 105 2.66 -10.30 -21.60
CA VAL A 105 3.67 -11.26 -22.09
C VAL A 105 4.88 -10.54 -22.65
N SER A 106 4.68 -9.48 -23.44
CA SER A 106 5.78 -8.67 -23.96
C SER A 106 6.60 -8.00 -22.86
N MET A 107 5.95 -7.46 -21.82
CA MET A 107 6.64 -6.86 -20.67
C MET A 107 7.44 -7.90 -19.88
N GLY A 108 6.89 -9.10 -19.68
CA GLY A 108 7.59 -10.21 -19.04
C GLY A 108 8.83 -10.67 -19.82
N LEU A 109 8.71 -10.82 -21.14
CA LEU A 109 9.84 -11.19 -22.01
C LEU A 109 10.92 -10.09 -22.03
N ALA A 110 10.54 -8.82 -22.01
CA ALA A 110 11.49 -7.71 -21.91
C ALA A 110 12.25 -7.72 -20.57
N LEU A 111 11.56 -8.00 -19.46
CA LEU A 111 12.18 -8.12 -18.13
C LEU A 111 13.18 -9.29 -18.07
N ILE A 112 12.82 -10.44 -18.64
CA ILE A 112 13.71 -11.61 -18.70
C ILE A 112 14.97 -11.27 -19.53
N ALA A 113 14.81 -10.64 -20.68
CA ALA A 113 15.94 -10.20 -21.52
C ALA A 113 16.85 -9.21 -20.78
N LEU A 114 16.28 -8.29 -20.00
CA LEU A 114 17.01 -7.35 -19.15
C LEU A 114 17.87 -8.08 -18.11
N ILE A 115 17.30 -9.06 -17.40
CA ILE A 115 18.01 -9.83 -16.38
C ILE A 115 19.21 -10.57 -16.99
N PHE A 116 19.03 -11.21 -18.14
CA PHE A 116 20.14 -11.89 -18.84
C PHE A 116 21.22 -10.92 -19.33
N SER A 117 20.85 -9.69 -19.70
CA SER A 117 21.82 -8.64 -20.06
C SER A 117 22.74 -8.26 -18.89
N PHE A 118 22.24 -8.29 -17.65
CA PHE A 118 23.05 -8.01 -16.47
C PHE A 118 23.88 -9.21 -16.01
N ALA A 119 23.32 -10.42 -16.06
CA ALA A 119 23.99 -11.65 -15.62
C ALA A 119 25.22 -12.01 -16.48
N GLY A 120 25.26 -11.60 -17.75
CA GLY A 120 26.37 -11.93 -18.65
C GLY A 120 27.66 -11.10 -18.51
N SER A 121 27.68 -10.09 -17.63
CA SER A 121 28.82 -9.16 -17.52
C SER A 121 29.87 -9.52 -16.47
N SER A 122 29.59 -10.47 -15.57
CA SER A 122 30.45 -10.74 -14.41
C SER A 122 31.22 -12.06 -14.51
N THR A 123 32.11 -12.19 -15.49
CA THR A 123 33.29 -13.08 -15.40
C THR A 123 34.40 -12.58 -16.32
N GLN A 124 34.95 -11.38 -16.06
CA GLN A 124 36.35 -11.18 -16.41
C GLN A 124 37.17 -11.70 -15.25
N LYS A 125 37.69 -12.92 -15.41
CA LYS A 125 38.76 -13.46 -14.57
C LYS A 125 39.87 -12.40 -14.59
N PRO A 126 40.28 -11.83 -13.44
CA PRO A 126 41.39 -10.89 -13.41
C PRO A 126 42.61 -11.65 -13.95
N THR A 127 43.01 -11.31 -15.17
CA THR A 127 44.29 -11.78 -15.70
C THR A 127 45.28 -10.88 -15.00
N SER A 128 45.83 -11.37 -13.90
CA SER A 128 46.99 -10.75 -13.27
C SER A 128 48.13 -10.81 -14.29
N GLU A 129 48.27 -9.75 -15.09
CA GLU A 129 49.52 -9.46 -15.78
C GLU A 129 50.54 -9.17 -14.69
N THR A 130 51.31 -10.20 -14.33
CA THR A 130 52.55 -10.03 -13.60
C THR A 130 53.52 -9.35 -14.56
N VAL A 131 53.51 -8.01 -14.55
CA VAL A 131 54.60 -7.22 -15.14
C VAL A 131 55.82 -7.46 -14.26
N VAL A 132 56.63 -8.45 -14.64
CA VAL A 132 57.98 -8.61 -14.12
C VAL A 132 58.80 -7.46 -14.68
N HIS A 133 58.91 -6.38 -13.92
CA HIS A 133 60.02 -5.45 -14.10
C HIS A 133 61.29 -6.19 -13.66
N GLU A 134 62.07 -6.62 -14.65
CA GLU A 134 63.43 -7.11 -14.47
C GLU A 134 64.28 -5.96 -13.91
N ILE A 135 64.43 -5.91 -12.59
CA ILE A 135 65.38 -5.03 -11.92
C ILE A 135 66.76 -5.64 -12.16
N LYS A 136 67.53 -5.03 -13.06
CA LYS A 136 68.97 -5.26 -13.15
C LYS A 136 69.59 -4.84 -11.82
N ASN A 137 70.17 -5.82 -11.12
CA ASN A 137 70.93 -5.64 -9.90
C ASN A 137 72.16 -4.75 -10.16
N GLU A 138 72.12 -3.50 -9.71
CA GLU A 138 73.33 -2.77 -9.36
C GLU A 138 73.62 -3.00 -7.87
N THR A 139 74.70 -3.74 -7.64
CA THR A 139 75.28 -4.00 -6.33
C THR A 139 75.91 -2.75 -5.72
N ASN A 140 75.76 -2.63 -4.41
CA ASN A 140 76.54 -1.84 -3.44
C ASN A 140 75.98 -0.47 -3.04
N ASN A 141 75.01 -0.50 -2.11
CA ASN A 141 74.94 0.53 -1.06
C ASN A 141 74.34 -0.05 0.24
N PRO A 142 75.09 -0.13 1.35
CA PRO A 142 74.56 -0.60 2.62
C PRO A 142 73.95 0.57 3.39
N ASN A 143 72.70 0.93 3.08
CA ASN A 143 71.86 1.71 3.99
C ASN A 143 70.38 1.50 3.61
N PRO A 144 69.56 0.85 4.47
CA PRO A 144 68.14 0.74 4.20
C PRO A 144 67.46 2.09 4.45
N ILE A 145 67.12 2.80 3.37
CA ILE A 145 66.22 3.95 3.44
C ILE A 145 64.80 3.40 3.62
N ASN A 146 64.29 3.45 4.86
CA ASN A 146 62.88 3.24 5.14
C ASN A 146 62.08 4.42 4.56
N LEU A 147 61.42 4.21 3.42
CA LEU A 147 60.41 5.12 2.89
C LEU A 147 59.14 4.99 3.74
N ILE A 148 59.06 5.79 4.80
CA ILE A 148 57.83 6.04 5.55
C ILE A 148 56.96 6.96 4.67
N PHE A 149 55.92 6.41 4.04
CA PHE A 149 54.87 7.22 3.42
C PHE A 149 53.98 7.82 4.52
N ASN A 150 54.41 8.97 5.06
CA ASN A 150 53.55 9.82 5.86
C ASN A 150 52.62 10.59 4.92
N ASN A 151 51.35 10.16 4.85
CA ASN A 151 50.25 10.97 4.35
C ASN A 151 50.02 12.15 5.32
N GLN A 152 50.59 13.31 4.99
CA GLN A 152 50.17 14.60 5.52
C GLN A 152 49.56 15.42 4.38
N PRO A 153 48.42 16.09 4.58
CA PRO A 153 47.83 16.97 3.58
C PRO A 153 48.66 18.25 3.44
N VAL A 154 49.25 18.44 2.27
CA VAL A 154 49.92 19.70 1.87
C VAL A 154 48.87 20.82 1.73
N PRO A 155 49.10 22.01 2.29
CA PRO A 155 48.31 23.19 1.97
C PRO A 155 48.71 23.75 0.59
N ASN A 156 47.71 24.07 -0.23
CA ASN A 156 47.87 24.74 -1.51
C ASN A 156 48.67 26.04 -1.38
N VAL A 157 49.86 26.08 -1.98
CA VAL A 157 50.59 27.31 -2.27
C VAL A 157 50.12 27.82 -3.63
N PHE A 158 49.42 28.95 -3.63
CA PHE A 158 49.06 29.67 -4.85
C PHE A 158 50.31 30.32 -5.43
N HIS A 159 50.63 29.98 -6.67
CA HIS A 159 51.61 30.70 -7.49
C HIS A 159 50.94 31.98 -8.04
N THR A 160 51.37 33.15 -7.56
CA THR A 160 51.14 34.43 -8.23
C THR A 160 52.11 34.58 -9.39
N SER A 161 51.61 34.52 -10.62
CA SER A 161 52.37 34.86 -11.83
C SER A 161 52.46 36.38 -11.96
N GLU A 162 53.67 36.90 -11.82
CA GLU A 162 54.04 38.27 -12.18
C GLU A 162 53.89 38.48 -13.70
N GLY A 163 52.92 39.31 -14.08
CA GLY A 163 52.79 39.86 -15.42
C GLY A 163 53.34 41.28 -15.43
N ALA A 164 54.53 41.43 -16.01
CA ALA A 164 55.17 42.71 -16.28
C ALA A 164 54.30 43.57 -17.22
N GLY A 165 53.98 44.79 -16.78
CA GLY A 165 53.24 45.79 -17.54
C GLY A 165 53.78 47.17 -17.22
N ASN A 166 54.85 47.52 -17.92
CA ASN A 166 55.59 48.77 -17.86
C ASN A 166 54.81 49.90 -18.55
N TYR A 167 54.36 50.92 -17.83
CA TYR A 167 54.05 52.25 -18.38
C TYR A 167 54.37 53.34 -17.36
N GLY A 168 55.41 54.12 -17.65
CA GLY A 168 55.73 55.34 -16.94
C GLY A 168 54.71 56.44 -17.26
N GLN A 169 54.13 57.03 -16.23
CA GLN A 169 53.58 58.38 -16.26
C GLN A 169 54.01 59.09 -14.98
N THR A 170 54.83 60.12 -15.15
CA THR A 170 55.11 61.12 -14.12
C THR A 170 53.86 61.95 -13.90
N ILE A 171 53.26 61.80 -12.72
CA ILE A 171 52.09 62.57 -12.29
C ILE A 171 52.61 63.92 -11.76
N ASP A 172 52.13 65.01 -12.35
CA ASP A 172 52.47 66.39 -11.97
C ASP A 172 51.82 66.73 -10.60
N PRO A 173 52.53 67.28 -9.59
CA PRO A 173 52.00 67.51 -8.23
C PRO A 173 50.81 68.47 -8.14
N LYS A 174 50.39 69.12 -9.23
CA LYS A 174 49.28 70.09 -9.25
C LYS A 174 47.88 69.48 -9.40
N ASP A 175 47.77 68.20 -9.74
CA ASP A 175 46.45 67.52 -9.91
C ASP A 175 45.89 66.85 -8.64
N LEU A 176 46.58 66.98 -7.50
CA LEU A 176 46.19 66.37 -6.22
C LEU A 176 44.96 67.01 -5.54
N ASN A 177 44.37 68.08 -6.09
CA ASN A 177 43.27 68.81 -5.45
C ASN A 177 41.90 68.67 -6.13
N ARG A 178 41.73 67.74 -7.09
CA ARG A 178 40.48 67.57 -7.86
C ARG A 178 39.67 66.32 -7.57
N PHE A 179 39.89 65.67 -6.42
CA PHE A 179 39.02 64.59 -5.95
C PHE A 179 38.31 65.01 -4.66
N LYS A 180 37.42 66.01 -4.78
CA LYS A 180 36.40 66.23 -3.76
C LYS A 180 35.33 65.16 -3.90
N ASN A 181 35.29 64.29 -2.89
CA ASN A 181 34.13 63.58 -2.39
C ASN A 181 33.34 62.75 -3.42
N PRO A 182 33.73 61.48 -3.68
CA PRO A 182 32.82 60.56 -4.33
C PRO A 182 31.64 60.25 -3.39
N ASP A 183 30.42 60.42 -3.89
CA ASP A 183 29.21 59.97 -3.22
C ASP A 183 29.34 58.50 -2.78
N PRO A 184 28.79 58.12 -1.62
CA PRO A 184 28.90 56.75 -1.12
C PRO A 184 28.24 55.78 -2.10
N ILE A 185 29.08 54.96 -2.73
CA ILE A 185 28.65 53.85 -3.58
C ILE A 185 27.78 52.93 -2.72
N PRO A 186 26.55 52.58 -3.17
CA PRO A 186 25.68 51.70 -2.40
C PRO A 186 26.38 50.35 -2.19
N THR A 187 26.49 49.95 -0.93
CA THR A 187 27.10 48.69 -0.53
C THR A 187 26.33 47.54 -1.17
N PRO A 188 26.97 46.67 -1.96
CA PRO A 188 26.27 45.55 -2.59
C PRO A 188 25.69 44.65 -1.49
N THR A 189 24.39 44.38 -1.59
CA THR A 189 23.69 43.45 -0.72
C THR A 189 24.35 42.08 -0.87
N PRO A 190 24.79 41.42 0.23
CA PRO A 190 25.45 40.13 0.13
C PRO A 190 24.52 39.12 -0.55
N VAL A 191 24.99 38.54 -1.65
CA VAL A 191 24.32 37.41 -2.30
C VAL A 191 24.32 36.25 -1.31
N PRO A 192 23.16 35.62 -1.02
CA PRO A 192 23.10 34.51 -0.09
C PRO A 192 24.05 33.41 -0.56
N THR A 193 24.98 33.05 0.32
CA THR A 193 25.91 31.95 0.10
C THR A 193 25.09 30.68 -0.15
N PRO A 194 25.32 29.96 -1.28
CA PRO A 194 24.59 28.73 -1.54
C PRO A 194 24.82 27.74 -0.40
N GLU A 195 23.72 27.24 0.14
CA GLU A 195 23.72 26.27 1.23
C GLU A 195 24.48 25.01 0.78
N PRO A 196 25.40 24.48 1.61
CA PRO A 196 26.22 23.34 1.22
C PRO A 196 25.33 22.16 0.84
N VAL A 197 25.54 21.65 -0.37
CA VAL A 197 24.87 20.45 -0.86
C VAL A 197 25.18 19.30 0.12
N PRO A 198 24.17 18.68 0.74
CA PRO A 198 24.40 17.62 1.70
C PRO A 198 25.18 16.48 1.03
N ALA A 199 26.21 16.00 1.73
CA ALA A 199 27.05 14.92 1.27
C ALA A 199 26.19 13.69 0.93
N PRO A 200 26.52 12.95 -0.15
CA PRO A 200 25.80 11.75 -0.52
C PRO A 200 25.77 10.77 0.67
N ILE A 201 24.57 10.40 1.08
CA ILE A 201 24.36 9.40 2.13
C ILE A 201 25.01 8.10 1.63
N PRO A 202 25.93 7.49 2.41
CA PRO A 202 26.57 6.25 2.01
C PRO A 202 25.50 5.19 1.75
N THR A 203 25.58 4.57 0.57
CA THR A 203 24.71 3.46 0.18
C THR A 203 24.85 2.36 1.23
N PRO A 204 23.74 1.90 1.85
CA PRO A 204 23.82 0.87 2.87
C PRO A 204 24.49 -0.38 2.29
N VAL A 205 25.57 -0.81 2.96
CA VAL A 205 26.23 -2.08 2.64
C VAL A 205 25.18 -3.18 2.82
N PRO A 206 24.95 -4.02 1.80
CA PRO A 206 24.00 -5.12 1.92
C PRO A 206 24.39 -5.99 3.10
N ALA A 207 23.44 -6.18 4.03
CA ALA A 207 23.62 -7.05 5.18
C ALA A 207 24.05 -8.45 4.70
N PRO A 208 24.98 -9.11 5.42
CA PRO A 208 25.38 -10.47 5.09
C PRO A 208 24.14 -11.35 4.98
N ILE A 209 24.06 -12.09 3.86
CA ILE A 209 23.01 -13.07 3.63
C ILE A 209 23.03 -14.03 4.83
N PRO A 210 21.92 -14.15 5.59
CA PRO A 210 21.88 -15.05 6.73
C PRO A 210 22.22 -16.45 6.24
N THR A 211 23.18 -17.07 6.92
CA THR A 211 23.52 -18.48 6.77
C THR A 211 22.22 -19.28 6.81
N PRO A 212 21.97 -20.20 5.86
CA PRO A 212 20.74 -20.98 5.86
C PRO A 212 20.57 -21.65 7.21
N ILE A 213 19.54 -21.21 7.95
CA ILE A 213 19.09 -21.87 9.16
C ILE A 213 18.74 -23.30 8.75
N PRO A 214 19.24 -24.34 9.45
CA PRO A 214 18.89 -25.72 9.14
C PRO A 214 17.38 -25.82 9.08
N THR A 215 16.88 -26.28 7.93
CA THR A 215 15.46 -26.49 7.67
C THR A 215 14.87 -27.25 8.87
N PRO A 216 13.92 -26.66 9.61
CA PRO A 216 13.20 -27.38 10.63
C PRO A 216 12.62 -28.63 9.99
N LYS A 217 12.95 -29.79 10.57
CA LYS A 217 12.35 -31.08 10.23
C LYS A 217 10.84 -30.85 10.14
N GLU A 218 10.28 -31.07 8.96
CA GLU A 218 8.87 -30.86 8.64
C GLU A 218 7.95 -31.29 9.79
N MET A 219 7.35 -30.32 10.47
CA MET A 219 6.06 -30.53 11.12
C MET A 219 4.98 -30.52 10.02
N SER A 220 5.05 -31.49 9.11
CA SER A 220 4.11 -31.73 8.00
C SER A 220 2.75 -32.27 8.48
N HIS A 221 2.26 -31.82 9.65
CA HIS A 221 0.96 -32.28 10.14
C HIS A 221 0.14 -31.29 10.97
N PHE A 222 0.48 -29.99 10.97
CA PHE A 222 -0.54 -28.99 11.29
C PHE A 222 -1.36 -28.69 10.04
N GLN A 223 -2.19 -29.67 9.67
CA GLN A 223 -3.30 -29.49 8.76
C GLN A 223 -4.17 -28.41 9.41
N PHE A 224 -4.24 -27.21 8.81
CA PHE A 224 -5.26 -26.25 9.20
C PHE A 224 -6.58 -27.02 9.16
N PRO A 225 -7.31 -27.15 10.29
CA PRO A 225 -8.61 -27.79 10.24
C PRO A 225 -9.40 -27.00 9.20
N LYS A 226 -9.75 -27.69 8.11
CA LYS A 226 -10.52 -27.16 6.99
C LYS A 226 -11.63 -26.34 7.63
N GLU A 227 -11.59 -25.03 7.40
CA GLU A 227 -12.60 -24.10 7.89
C GLU A 227 -13.96 -24.76 7.60
N PRO A 228 -14.76 -25.08 8.62
CA PRO A 228 -15.94 -25.91 8.43
C PRO A 228 -16.76 -25.23 7.33
N GLU A 229 -17.03 -25.94 6.23
CA GLU A 229 -17.88 -25.44 5.15
C GLU A 229 -19.26 -25.20 5.76
N VAL A 230 -19.48 -23.98 6.23
CA VAL A 230 -20.70 -23.64 6.93
C VAL A 230 -21.80 -23.56 5.88
N PRO A 231 -22.91 -24.31 6.03
CA PRO A 231 -24.01 -24.23 5.09
C PRO A 231 -24.49 -22.79 5.01
N VAL A 232 -24.44 -22.22 3.80
CA VAL A 232 -24.98 -20.89 3.51
C VAL A 232 -26.44 -20.90 3.94
N ALA A 233 -26.75 -20.20 5.03
CA ALA A 233 -28.11 -20.13 5.54
C ALA A 233 -29.03 -19.57 4.44
N PRO A 234 -30.24 -20.14 4.27
CA PRO A 234 -31.21 -19.57 3.36
C PRO A 234 -31.42 -18.11 3.72
N LEU A 235 -31.27 -17.21 2.75
CA LEU A 235 -31.68 -15.81 2.89
C LEU A 235 -33.18 -15.81 3.20
N ILE A 236 -33.53 -15.70 4.48
CA ILE A 236 -34.92 -15.55 4.90
C ILE A 236 -35.33 -14.15 4.46
N ASN A 237 -36.19 -14.07 3.45
CA ASN A 237 -36.89 -12.84 3.10
C ASN A 237 -37.82 -12.48 4.25
N PHE A 238 -37.30 -11.75 5.23
CA PHE A 238 -38.13 -11.09 6.23
C PHE A 238 -38.93 -10.00 5.53
N GLU A 239 -40.24 -10.17 5.47
CA GLU A 239 -41.17 -9.18 4.97
C GLU A 239 -41.06 -7.93 5.85
N GLU A 240 -40.65 -6.83 5.24
CA GLU A 240 -40.18 -5.62 5.90
C GLU A 240 -41.36 -4.82 6.46
N SER A 241 -41.90 -5.24 7.61
CA SER A 241 -42.76 -4.35 8.39
C SER A 241 -41.86 -3.29 9.01
N ILE A 242 -41.90 -2.07 8.47
CA ILE A 242 -41.18 -0.91 9.02
C ILE A 242 -41.59 -0.77 10.49
N PRO A 243 -40.70 -1.04 11.46
CA PRO A 243 -41.08 -1.00 12.87
C PRO A 243 -41.44 0.44 13.24
N ASP A 244 -42.49 0.59 14.04
CA ASP A 244 -42.81 1.87 14.67
C ASP A 244 -41.57 2.32 15.46
N ASN A 245 -41.03 3.48 15.07
CA ASN A 245 -39.75 4.04 15.53
C ASN A 245 -39.71 4.22 17.06
N ASN A 246 -40.81 4.03 17.79
CA ASN A 246 -40.89 4.36 19.20
C ASN A 246 -40.20 3.35 20.13
N ASN A 247 -40.04 2.07 19.77
CA ASN A 247 -39.40 1.09 20.65
C ASN A 247 -37.99 0.68 20.18
N VAL A 248 -36.96 1.23 20.81
CA VAL A 248 -35.56 1.00 20.47
C VAL A 248 -35.12 -0.45 20.77
N TYR A 249 -35.75 -1.10 21.74
CA TYR A 249 -35.47 -2.50 22.08
C TYR A 249 -35.94 -3.47 20.99
N ASP A 250 -37.08 -3.17 20.36
CA ASP A 250 -37.62 -3.99 19.27
C ASP A 250 -36.68 -3.96 18.06
N TYR A 251 -36.10 -2.80 17.75
CA TYR A 251 -35.13 -2.67 16.67
C TYR A 251 -33.89 -3.53 16.92
N LEU A 252 -33.28 -3.45 18.11
CA LEU A 252 -32.11 -4.27 18.42
C LEU A 252 -32.44 -5.77 18.35
N SER A 253 -33.57 -6.17 18.92
CA SER A 253 -34.02 -7.56 18.91
C SER A 253 -34.24 -8.09 17.49
N GLN A 254 -34.79 -7.27 16.58
CA GLN A 254 -34.97 -7.63 15.18
C GLN A 254 -33.64 -7.77 14.43
N ILE A 255 -32.71 -6.82 14.61
CA ILE A 255 -31.38 -6.89 14.00
C ILE A 255 -30.61 -8.10 14.53
N GLU A 256 -30.64 -8.34 15.84
CA GLU A 256 -30.02 -9.52 16.42
C GLU A 256 -30.67 -10.80 15.91
N ALA A 257 -31.99 -10.89 15.81
CA ALA A 257 -32.67 -12.05 15.24
C ALA A 257 -32.28 -12.28 13.77
N LYS A 258 -32.19 -11.20 12.98
CA LYS A 258 -31.81 -11.24 11.55
C LYS A 258 -30.37 -11.74 11.35
N TYR A 259 -29.44 -11.33 12.21
CA TYR A 259 -28.02 -11.69 12.10
C TYR A 259 -27.53 -12.68 13.17
N ALA A 260 -28.44 -13.30 13.95
CA ALA A 260 -28.08 -14.11 15.11
C ALA A 260 -27.12 -15.24 14.73
N LEU A 261 -27.39 -15.90 13.60
CA LEU A 261 -26.57 -17.00 13.11
C LEU A 261 -25.16 -16.53 12.75
N GLU A 262 -25.06 -15.42 12.02
CA GLU A 262 -23.78 -14.87 11.56
C GLU A 262 -22.95 -14.33 12.73
N LEU A 263 -23.57 -13.56 13.64
CA LEU A 263 -22.95 -13.09 14.87
C LEU A 263 -22.44 -14.27 15.71
N LYS A 264 -23.22 -15.34 15.83
CA LYS A 264 -22.81 -16.55 16.57
C LYS A 264 -21.64 -17.26 15.90
N GLN A 265 -21.62 -17.35 14.56
CA GLN A 265 -20.49 -17.93 13.83
C GLN A 265 -19.22 -17.12 14.05
N GLN A 266 -19.32 -15.80 13.99
CA GLN A 266 -18.20 -14.90 14.23
C GLN A 266 -17.70 -14.92 15.68
N GLU A 267 -18.60 -14.99 16.66
CA GLU A 267 -18.25 -15.19 18.08
C GLU A 267 -17.53 -16.52 18.30
N MET A 268 -17.94 -17.59 17.62
CA MET A 268 -17.25 -18.89 17.66
C MET A 268 -15.87 -18.81 17.01
N ALA A 269 -15.73 -18.11 15.87
CA ALA A 269 -14.45 -17.90 15.21
C ALA A 269 -13.47 -17.11 16.10
N GLU A 270 -13.93 -16.04 16.75
CA GLU A 270 -13.12 -15.24 17.68
C GLU A 270 -12.72 -16.06 18.92
N LYS A 271 -13.63 -16.85 19.48
CA LYS A 271 -13.32 -17.78 20.59
C LYS A 271 -12.27 -18.82 20.17
N LEU A 272 -12.36 -19.32 18.94
CA LEU A 272 -11.39 -20.29 18.41
C LEU A 272 -10.01 -19.63 18.20
N GLU A 273 -9.95 -18.41 17.65
CA GLU A 273 -8.71 -17.64 17.53
C GLU A 273 -8.07 -17.42 18.90
N LYS A 274 -8.88 -17.01 19.90
CA LYS A 274 -8.43 -16.83 21.28
C LYS A 274 -7.92 -18.12 21.90
N ALA A 275 -8.61 -19.24 21.71
CA ALA A 275 -8.19 -20.54 22.21
C ALA A 275 -6.86 -21.00 21.59
N ARG A 276 -6.68 -20.80 20.26
CA ARG A 276 -5.41 -21.07 19.58
C ARG A 276 -4.28 -20.21 20.11
N TYR A 277 -4.56 -18.94 20.41
CA TYR A 277 -3.59 -18.03 20.99
C TYR A 277 -3.19 -18.46 22.42
N GLU A 278 -4.16 -18.78 23.27
CA GLU A 278 -3.91 -19.30 24.63
C GLU A 278 -3.13 -20.62 24.59
N GLU A 279 -3.43 -21.51 23.64
CA GLU A 279 -2.68 -22.74 23.42
C GLU A 279 -1.24 -22.48 22.92
N ALA A 280 -1.04 -21.52 22.02
CA ALA A 280 0.30 -21.13 21.56
C ALA A 280 1.15 -20.59 22.73
N LEU A 281 0.57 -19.79 23.62
CA LEU A 281 1.25 -19.33 24.84
C LEU A 281 1.57 -20.47 25.80
N ARG A 282 0.68 -21.46 25.92
CA ARG A 282 0.91 -22.65 26.76
C ARG A 282 2.02 -23.54 26.22
N ASN A 283 2.09 -23.70 24.90
CA ASN A 283 3.06 -24.57 24.23
C ASN A 283 4.43 -23.91 24.04
N ALA A 284 4.53 -22.58 24.12
CA ALA A 284 5.79 -21.85 24.08
C ALA A 284 6.70 -22.28 25.24
N ALA A 285 7.83 -22.89 24.91
CA ALA A 285 8.74 -23.50 25.87
C ALA A 285 9.71 -22.49 26.50
N GLN A 286 9.94 -21.37 25.80
CA GLN A 286 10.86 -20.32 26.24
C GLN A 286 10.13 -18.98 26.31
N ASP A 287 10.52 -18.13 27.26
CA ASP A 287 9.88 -16.82 27.47
C ASP A 287 9.98 -15.91 26.25
N HIS A 288 11.07 -16.01 25.49
CA HIS A 288 11.25 -15.23 24.26
C HIS A 288 10.21 -15.58 23.18
N GLU A 289 9.72 -16.82 23.13
CA GLU A 289 8.66 -17.23 22.20
C GLU A 289 7.31 -16.66 22.63
N ARG A 290 7.03 -16.61 23.94
CA ARG A 290 5.82 -15.99 24.49
C ARG A 290 5.78 -14.50 24.20
N GLU A 291 6.91 -13.81 24.38
CA GLU A 291 7.04 -12.39 24.08
C GLU A 291 6.77 -12.11 22.59
N LYS A 292 7.33 -12.93 21.70
CA LYS A 292 7.07 -12.83 20.25
C LYS A 292 5.60 -13.08 19.89
N ILE A 293 4.93 -14.02 20.56
CA ILE A 293 3.49 -14.29 20.37
C ILE A 293 2.65 -13.08 20.83
N LEU A 294 2.97 -12.51 21.99
CA LEU A 294 2.32 -11.30 22.51
C LEU A 294 2.51 -10.10 21.57
N GLU A 295 3.74 -9.87 21.13
CA GLU A 295 4.09 -8.80 20.19
C GLU A 295 3.33 -8.95 18.87
N MET A 296 3.27 -10.17 18.32
CA MET A 296 2.52 -10.45 17.10
C MET A 296 1.02 -10.12 17.25
N PHE A 297 0.44 -10.45 18.40
CA PHE A 297 -0.98 -10.17 18.68
C PHE A 297 -1.23 -8.67 18.88
N GLU A 298 -0.36 -7.96 19.60
CA GLU A 298 -0.44 -6.51 19.76
C GLU A 298 -0.28 -5.79 18.42
N ASN A 299 0.70 -6.18 17.61
CA ASN A 299 0.91 -5.65 16.27
C ASN A 299 -0.32 -5.89 15.38
N SER A 300 -0.93 -7.07 15.46
CA SER A 300 -2.17 -7.37 14.73
C SER A 300 -3.35 -6.50 15.21
N ARG A 301 -3.44 -6.18 16.51
CA ARG A 301 -4.43 -5.24 17.04
C ARG A 301 -4.17 -3.81 16.59
N LEU A 302 -2.91 -3.38 16.57
CA LEU A 302 -2.51 -2.04 16.12
C LEU A 302 -2.75 -1.86 14.62
N GLN A 303 -2.41 -2.85 13.79
CA GLN A 303 -2.75 -2.87 12.38
C GLN A 303 -4.26 -2.80 12.16
N ARG A 304 -5.06 -3.57 12.93
CA ARG A 304 -6.52 -3.45 12.91
C ARG A 304 -7.01 -2.04 13.23
N LYS A 305 -6.41 -1.36 14.20
CA LYS A 305 -6.76 0.05 14.53
C LYS A 305 -6.38 1.04 13.43
N GLN A 306 -5.32 0.78 12.67
CA GLN A 306 -4.87 1.64 11.57
C GLN A 306 -5.66 1.44 10.28
N MET A 307 -6.29 0.27 10.11
CA MET A 307 -7.14 -0.02 8.95
C MET A 307 -8.38 0.87 8.90
N SER A 308 -8.79 1.20 7.68
CA SER A 308 -10.05 1.90 7.44
C SER A 308 -11.24 1.08 7.95
N VAL A 309 -12.35 1.75 8.25
CA VAL A 309 -13.59 1.08 8.70
C VAL A 309 -14.07 0.07 7.65
N GLN A 310 -13.87 0.36 6.37
CA GLN A 310 -14.25 -0.49 5.25
C GLN A 310 -13.39 -1.76 5.17
N GLU A 311 -12.08 -1.66 5.40
CA GLU A 311 -11.19 -2.82 5.44
C GLU A 311 -11.47 -3.68 6.66
N ARG A 312 -11.67 -3.07 7.83
CA ARG A 312 -12.09 -3.79 9.03
C ARG A 312 -13.43 -4.50 8.82
N ALA A 313 -14.38 -3.85 8.15
CA ALA A 313 -15.68 -4.44 7.85
C ALA A 313 -15.60 -5.69 6.95
N LYS A 314 -14.59 -5.76 6.08
CA LYS A 314 -14.35 -6.95 5.26
C LYS A 314 -13.75 -8.08 6.09
N ILE A 315 -12.84 -7.75 7.00
CA ILE A 315 -12.13 -8.73 7.84
C ILE A 315 -13.04 -9.31 8.93
N ASP A 316 -13.86 -8.47 9.57
CA ASP A 316 -14.76 -8.90 10.65
C ASP A 316 -16.09 -9.50 10.16
N GLY A 317 -16.28 -9.55 8.83
CA GLY A 317 -17.49 -10.04 8.15
C GLY A 317 -18.62 -9.01 8.08
N SER A 318 -18.55 -7.89 8.80
CA SER A 318 -19.67 -6.95 8.92
C SER A 318 -20.06 -6.23 7.63
N ALA A 319 -19.28 -6.37 6.56
CA ALA A 319 -19.63 -5.92 5.21
C ALA A 319 -20.88 -6.62 4.65
N ILE A 320 -21.23 -7.84 5.09
CA ILE A 320 -22.40 -8.56 4.59
C ILE A 320 -23.73 -8.14 5.25
N ILE A 321 -23.66 -7.41 6.36
CA ILE A 321 -24.83 -6.82 7.02
C ILE A 321 -25.48 -5.82 6.05
N VAL A 322 -26.75 -6.05 5.72
CA VAL A 322 -27.49 -5.30 4.69
C VAL A 322 -27.80 -3.88 5.15
N GLU A 323 -28.04 -3.66 6.45
CA GLU A 323 -28.44 -2.36 6.98
C GLU A 323 -27.35 -1.33 6.71
N PRO A 324 -27.75 -0.12 6.27
CA PRO A 324 -26.80 0.94 6.09
C PRO A 324 -26.21 1.32 7.45
N ARG A 325 -24.90 1.60 7.44
CA ARG A 325 -24.16 1.92 8.66
C ARG A 325 -24.73 3.15 9.38
N SER A 326 -25.27 4.11 8.63
CA SER A 326 -25.93 5.30 9.17
C SER A 326 -27.08 4.96 10.11
N ASP A 327 -27.85 3.92 9.80
CA ASP A 327 -29.05 3.57 10.55
C ASP A 327 -28.66 2.85 11.85
N LEU A 328 -27.70 1.94 11.77
CA LEU A 328 -27.08 1.34 12.97
C LEU A 328 -26.49 2.42 13.88
N GLN A 329 -25.82 3.42 13.33
CA GLN A 329 -25.25 4.52 14.10
C GLN A 329 -26.34 5.41 14.72
N LYS A 330 -27.44 5.69 14.01
CA LYS A 330 -28.58 6.45 14.51
C LYS A 330 -29.23 5.74 15.70
N ASN A 331 -29.46 4.44 15.58
CA ASN A 331 -30.06 3.63 16.65
C ASN A 331 -29.12 3.48 17.85
N ALA A 332 -27.82 3.27 17.61
CA ALA A 332 -26.82 3.26 18.68
C ALA A 332 -26.77 4.60 19.45
N ASN A 333 -26.89 5.73 18.77
CA ASN A 333 -26.98 7.04 19.43
C ASN A 333 -28.25 7.18 20.27
N LYS A 334 -29.39 6.71 19.75
CA LYS A 334 -30.66 6.72 20.48
C LYS A 334 -30.57 5.87 21.75
N MET A 335 -30.04 4.64 21.65
CA MET A 335 -29.78 3.79 22.81
C MET A 335 -28.82 4.44 23.82
N ARG A 336 -27.73 5.04 23.34
CA ARG A 336 -26.76 5.75 24.19
C ARG A 336 -27.40 6.87 25.01
N SER A 337 -28.40 7.57 24.47
CA SER A 337 -29.10 8.65 25.19
C SER A 337 -29.96 8.16 26.37
N LEU A 338 -30.27 6.86 26.42
CA LEU A 338 -31.01 6.24 27.52
C LEU A 338 -30.09 5.79 28.66
N VAL A 339 -28.77 5.71 28.43
CA VAL A 339 -27.79 5.28 29.44
C VAL A 339 -27.45 6.42 30.37
N ASN A 340 -27.41 6.15 31.68
CA ASN A 340 -26.88 7.08 32.67
C ASN A 340 -25.46 7.59 32.27
N PRO A 341 -25.23 8.92 32.22
CA PRO A 341 -23.94 9.53 31.86
C PRO A 341 -22.74 9.06 32.70
N SER A 342 -22.99 8.46 33.87
CA SER A 342 -21.97 7.84 34.72
C SER A 342 -21.19 6.72 34.03
N HIS A 343 -21.78 6.05 33.02
CA HIS A 343 -21.09 5.05 32.19
C HIS A 343 -20.23 5.71 31.10
N LYS A 344 -19.12 6.33 31.52
CA LYS A 344 -18.18 7.07 30.63
C LYS A 344 -17.72 6.26 29.42
N THR A 345 -17.52 4.95 29.57
CA THR A 345 -17.05 4.05 28.49
C THR A 345 -18.06 3.94 27.35
N LEU A 346 -19.35 3.82 27.66
CA LEU A 346 -20.41 3.76 26.67
C LEU A 346 -20.74 5.15 26.11
N TYR A 347 -20.70 6.17 26.96
CA TYR A 347 -21.02 7.54 26.56
C TYR A 347 -19.99 8.12 25.58
N ASN A 348 -18.69 7.94 25.88
CA ASN A 348 -17.59 8.48 25.09
C ASN A 348 -17.15 7.61 23.91
N ALA A 349 -17.89 6.53 23.63
CA ALA A 349 -17.59 5.65 22.51
C ALA A 349 -17.70 6.39 21.17
N ASP A 350 -16.66 6.31 20.33
CA ASP A 350 -16.69 6.87 18.98
C ASP A 350 -17.39 5.93 18.00
N LEU A 351 -18.70 6.08 17.88
CA LEU A 351 -19.54 5.30 16.97
C LEU A 351 -19.16 5.52 15.49
N ARG A 352 -18.48 6.62 15.15
CA ARG A 352 -18.02 6.89 13.77
C ARG A 352 -16.77 6.11 13.40
N ALA A 353 -16.02 5.62 14.37
CA ALA A 353 -14.91 4.71 14.14
C ALA A 353 -15.34 3.23 14.13
N MET A 354 -16.61 2.91 14.42
CA MET A 354 -17.04 1.52 14.55
C MET A 354 -17.49 0.89 13.22
N THR A 355 -17.18 -0.39 13.02
CA THR A 355 -17.76 -1.25 11.97
C THR A 355 -19.23 -1.56 12.28
N LYS A 356 -19.97 -2.15 11.33
CA LYS A 356 -21.39 -2.49 11.55
C LYS A 356 -21.55 -3.51 12.69
N ARG A 357 -20.64 -4.49 12.78
CA ARG A 357 -20.61 -5.47 13.87
C ARG A 357 -20.28 -4.81 15.21
N GLU A 358 -19.26 -3.95 15.24
CA GLU A 358 -18.90 -3.21 16.45
C GLU A 358 -20.08 -2.36 16.96
N LEU A 359 -20.87 -1.75 16.06
CA LEU A 359 -22.10 -1.04 16.42
C LEU A 359 -23.17 -1.95 17.03
N ILE A 360 -23.39 -3.15 16.47
CA ILE A 360 -24.35 -4.12 17.04
C ILE A 360 -23.91 -4.58 18.43
N ILE A 361 -22.63 -4.92 18.60
CA ILE A 361 -22.07 -5.31 19.90
C ILE A 361 -22.19 -4.14 20.90
N TYR A 362 -21.94 -2.90 20.45
CA TYR A 362 -22.13 -1.71 21.28
C TYR A 362 -23.59 -1.56 21.72
N MET A 363 -24.56 -1.69 20.80
CA MET A 363 -25.99 -1.63 21.13
C MET A 363 -26.39 -2.70 22.15
N ARG A 364 -25.88 -3.93 22.04
CA ARG A 364 -26.09 -5.00 23.03
C ARG A 364 -25.57 -4.62 24.41
N LYS A 365 -24.35 -4.07 24.49
CA LYS A 365 -23.78 -3.60 25.77
C LYS A 365 -24.62 -2.49 26.40
N VAL A 366 -25.10 -1.56 25.57
CA VAL A 366 -26.00 -0.51 26.02
C VAL A 366 -27.32 -1.09 26.53
N ALA A 367 -27.94 -2.02 25.80
CA ALA A 367 -29.19 -2.66 26.20
C ALA A 367 -29.07 -3.33 27.58
N ASN A 368 -27.98 -4.07 27.81
CA ASN A 368 -27.72 -4.73 29.09
C ASN A 368 -27.65 -3.72 30.24
N VAL A 369 -26.93 -2.61 30.06
CA VAL A 369 -26.82 -1.57 31.08
C VAL A 369 -28.16 -0.90 31.37
N ILE A 370 -29.00 -0.66 30.36
CA ILE A 370 -30.32 -0.07 30.61
C ILE A 370 -31.24 -1.08 31.34
N ASN A 371 -31.17 -2.36 30.98
CA ASN A 371 -31.92 -3.41 31.68
C ASN A 371 -31.51 -3.51 33.16
N GLU A 372 -30.21 -3.47 33.46
CA GLU A 372 -29.69 -3.43 34.83
C GLU A 372 -30.18 -2.20 35.62
N GLN A 373 -30.27 -1.04 34.97
CA GLN A 373 -30.81 0.17 35.57
C GLN A 373 -32.30 0.00 35.91
N MET A 374 -33.10 -0.53 34.99
CA MET A 374 -34.52 -0.79 35.22
C MET A 374 -34.76 -1.78 36.37
N THR A 375 -33.98 -2.87 36.45
CA THR A 375 -34.10 -3.83 37.55
C THR A 375 -33.77 -3.18 38.90
N SER A 376 -32.70 -2.37 38.96
CA SER A 376 -32.31 -1.69 40.21
C SER A 376 -33.33 -0.63 40.68
N SER A 377 -34.01 0.05 39.75
CA SER A 377 -35.08 0.99 40.10
C SER A 377 -36.31 0.30 40.68
N SER A 378 -36.68 -0.87 40.13
CA SER A 378 -37.84 -1.64 40.61
C SER A 378 -37.65 -2.22 42.01
N GLU A 379 -36.43 -2.64 42.38
CA GLU A 379 -36.14 -3.14 43.73
C GLU A 379 -36.22 -2.03 44.78
N ASN A 380 -35.78 -0.81 44.44
CA ASN A 380 -35.86 0.32 45.36
C ASN A 380 -37.31 0.76 45.65
N GLU A 381 -38.22 0.68 44.68
CA GLU A 381 -39.64 1.00 44.89
C GLU A 381 -40.35 0.01 45.84
N LEU A 382 -40.01 -1.27 45.78
CA LEU A 382 -40.61 -2.30 46.66
C LEU A 382 -40.20 -2.12 48.13
N THR A 383 -39.00 -1.63 48.40
CA THR A 383 -38.52 -1.40 49.78
C THR A 383 -39.21 -0.21 50.47
N TYR A 384 -39.71 0.77 49.71
CA TYR A 384 -40.43 1.92 50.25
C TYR A 384 -41.92 1.65 50.53
N SER A 385 -42.51 0.61 49.92
CA SER A 385 -43.92 0.27 50.14
C SER A 385 -44.18 -0.62 51.36
N SER A 386 -43.13 -1.08 52.06
CA SER A 386 -43.24 -2.00 53.21
C SER A 386 -42.91 -1.37 54.58
N ASN A 387 -42.71 -0.06 54.62
CA ASN A 387 -42.62 0.76 55.84
C ASN A 387 -43.83 1.70 55.90
#